data_AF-A0A7Y7QZ76-F1
#
_entry.id   AF-A0A7Y7QZ76-F1
#
_cell.length_a   1.000
_cell.length_b   1.000
_cell.length_c   1.000
_cell.angle_alpha   90.00
_cell.angle_beta   90.00
_cell.angle_gamma   90.00
#
_symmetry.space_group_name_H-M   'P 1'
#
loop_
_entity.id
_entity.type
_entity.pdbx_description
1 polymer ?
#
loop_
_entity_poly.entity_id
_entity_poly.type
_entity_poly.pdbx_seq_one_letter_code
_entity_poly.pdbx_strand_id
1 'polypeptide(L)'
;MYPLSQTLARERMLYPSPMIAAPSVMLIDMPVRHRGAGLALGRYYAIILETDEERAELDRFLDEPRSAVVAPDLLDRRPSAMVADNVLISRYEPPEEGWPWVLVCRWPEPYSRVARDTPGCDMARGCYTMEVFEHPGDVEDHSIALLEQLGAHGELSIRMLTPQSLSTFGTA
;
A
#
# COMPACT_ATOMS: atom_id res chain seq x y z
N MET A 1 20.39 6.16 -22.70
CA MET A 1 20.17 5.63 -21.33
C MET A 1 19.18 6.55 -20.68
N TYR A 2 18.05 6.05 -20.17
CA TYR A 2 16.98 6.89 -19.62
C TYR A 2 16.61 6.38 -18.23
N PRO A 3 16.28 7.27 -17.28
CA PRO A 3 15.84 6.86 -15.96
C PRO A 3 14.41 6.27 -16.01
N LEU A 4 14.07 5.48 -15.00
CA LEU A 4 12.72 4.93 -14.87
C LEU A 4 11.69 6.03 -14.67
N SER A 5 12.06 7.10 -13.95
CA SER A 5 11.23 8.29 -13.73
C SER A 5 10.85 9.05 -15.00
N GLN A 6 11.53 8.82 -16.12
CA GLN A 6 11.18 9.37 -17.43
C GLN A 6 10.55 8.33 -18.37
N THR A 7 10.42 7.08 -17.93
CA THR A 7 9.97 5.97 -18.76
C THR A 7 8.84 5.17 -18.09
N LEU A 8 9.18 4.17 -17.28
CA LEU A 8 8.23 3.25 -16.64
C LEU A 8 7.48 3.90 -15.47
N ALA A 9 8.16 4.74 -14.70
CA ALA A 9 7.64 5.48 -13.55
C ALA A 9 7.42 6.96 -13.87
N ARG A 10 7.09 7.27 -15.13
CA ARG A 10 6.85 8.64 -15.59
C ARG A 10 5.69 9.29 -14.85
N GLU A 11 4.60 8.55 -14.72
CA GLU A 11 3.41 8.97 -13.98
C GLU A 11 3.39 8.17 -12.68
N ARG A 12 3.59 8.88 -11.56
CA ARG A 12 3.61 8.31 -10.23
C ARG A 12 3.03 9.29 -9.21
N MET A 13 2.43 8.75 -8.16
CA MET A 13 1.77 9.52 -7.11
C MET A 13 2.13 8.98 -5.74
N LEU A 14 2.48 9.88 -4.84
CA LEU A 14 2.71 9.56 -3.44
C LEU A 14 1.44 9.79 -2.64
N TYR A 15 0.95 8.72 -2.03
CA TYR A 15 -0.11 8.72 -1.04
C TYR A 15 0.56 8.85 0.33
N PRO A 16 0.42 10.00 1.00
CA PRO A 16 1.07 10.21 2.28
C PRO A 16 0.48 9.28 3.35
N SER A 17 1.30 8.94 4.33
CA SER A 17 0.85 8.21 5.51
C SER A 17 -0.32 8.93 6.20
N PRO A 18 -1.46 8.25 6.42
CA PRO A 18 -2.61 8.83 7.11
C PRO A 18 -2.39 8.96 8.62
N MET A 19 -1.42 8.21 9.17
CA MET A 19 -1.00 8.25 10.57
C MET A 19 0.33 7.54 10.78
N ILE A 20 1.05 7.87 11.85
CA ILE A 20 2.36 7.30 12.20
C ILE A 20 2.43 5.77 12.11
N ALA A 21 1.34 5.06 12.41
CA ALA A 21 1.27 3.59 12.38
C ALA A 21 0.97 2.98 10.99
N ALA A 22 0.74 3.81 9.97
CA ALA A 22 0.45 3.40 8.60
C ALA A 22 1.57 3.87 7.65
N PRO A 23 1.98 3.06 6.66
CA PRO A 23 3.02 3.46 5.72
C PRO A 23 2.50 4.54 4.74
N SER A 24 3.41 5.17 4.01
CA SER A 24 3.06 5.86 2.77
C SER A 24 3.02 4.86 1.61
N VAL A 25 2.34 5.19 0.51
CA VAL A 25 2.29 4.34 -0.69
C VAL A 25 2.69 5.15 -1.91
N MET A 26 3.59 4.62 -2.73
CA MET A 26 3.85 5.14 -4.07
C MET A 26 3.08 4.29 -5.08
N LEU A 27 2.18 4.90 -5.86
CA LEU A 27 1.57 4.26 -7.01
C LEU A 27 2.23 4.76 -8.30
N ILE A 28 2.58 3.83 -9.17
CA ILE A 28 3.08 4.10 -10.52
C ILE A 28 2.00 3.68 -11.52
N ASP A 29 1.60 4.60 -12.39
CA ASP A 29 0.78 4.27 -13.56
C ASP A 29 1.67 3.68 -14.65
N MET A 30 1.52 2.39 -14.87
CA MET A 30 2.37 1.67 -15.81
C MET A 30 1.98 2.04 -17.25
N PRO A 31 2.97 2.37 -18.12
CA PRO A 31 2.72 2.59 -19.54
C PRO A 31 2.00 1.41 -20.17
N VAL A 32 1.10 1.66 -21.13
CA VAL A 32 0.20 0.67 -21.74
C VAL A 32 0.88 -0.67 -22.08
N ARG A 33 2.09 -0.64 -22.63
CA ARG A 33 2.86 -1.84 -23.01
C ARG A 33 3.28 -2.75 -21.84
N HIS A 34 3.22 -2.24 -20.61
CA HIS A 34 3.60 -2.95 -19.38
C HIS A 34 2.40 -3.25 -18.48
N ARG A 35 1.18 -2.97 -18.95
CA ARG A 35 -0.06 -3.28 -18.23
C ARG A 35 -0.37 -4.78 -18.29
N GLY A 36 -1.09 -5.30 -17.28
CA GLY A 36 -1.42 -6.72 -17.21
C GLY A 36 -1.99 -7.15 -15.87
N ALA A 37 -2.48 -8.41 -15.81
CA ALA A 37 -3.23 -8.94 -14.67
C ALA A 37 -2.46 -9.00 -13.33
N GLY A 38 -1.13 -8.91 -13.35
CA GLY A 38 -0.31 -8.83 -12.14
C GLY A 38 -0.22 -7.44 -11.51
N LEU A 39 -0.90 -6.44 -12.08
CA LEU A 39 -0.95 -5.07 -11.57
C LEU A 39 -2.32 -4.76 -10.99
N ALA A 40 -2.37 -3.84 -10.02
CA ALA A 40 -3.62 -3.39 -9.45
C ALA A 40 -4.44 -2.65 -10.53
N LEU A 41 -5.72 -3.02 -10.67
CA LEU A 41 -6.58 -2.59 -11.78
C LEU A 41 -5.97 -2.85 -13.19
N GLY A 42 -5.04 -3.81 -13.28
CA GLY A 42 -4.29 -4.10 -14.50
C GLY A 42 -3.31 -3.00 -14.94
N ARG A 43 -3.14 -1.94 -14.13
CA ARG A 43 -2.49 -0.69 -14.54
C ARG A 43 -1.48 -0.17 -13.53
N TYR A 44 -1.76 -0.25 -12.25
CA TYR A 44 -0.98 0.39 -11.21
C TYR A 44 -0.02 -0.57 -10.53
N TYR A 45 1.21 -0.12 -10.36
CA TYR A 45 2.20 -0.80 -9.52
C TYR A 45 2.32 -0.05 -8.19
N ALA A 46 2.17 -0.77 -7.08
CA ALA A 46 2.12 -0.20 -5.74
C ALA A 46 3.35 -0.56 -4.91
N ILE A 47 3.93 0.44 -4.25
CA ILE A 47 5.14 0.28 -3.44
C ILE A 47 4.88 0.85 -2.04
N ILE A 48 5.16 0.07 -1.01
CA ILE A 48 5.01 0.47 0.40
C ILE A 48 6.29 1.17 0.88
N LEU A 49 6.13 2.36 1.44
CA LEU A 49 7.21 3.18 2.01
C LEU A 49 6.94 3.39 3.50
N GLU A 50 7.76 2.79 4.36
CA GLU A 50 7.61 2.91 5.82
C GLU A 50 8.38 4.10 6.39
N THR A 51 9.40 4.59 5.67
CA THR A 51 10.29 5.67 6.12
C THR A 51 10.61 6.67 5.02
N ASP A 52 11.03 7.88 5.41
CA ASP A 52 11.51 8.90 4.46
C ASP A 52 12.82 8.46 3.79
N GLU A 53 13.65 7.67 4.47
CA GLU A 53 14.86 7.08 3.89
C GLU A 53 14.53 6.11 2.76
N GLU A 54 13.51 5.25 2.94
CA GLU A 54 13.03 4.35 1.88
C GLU A 54 12.48 5.14 0.68
N ARG A 55 11.77 6.25 0.94
CA ARG A 55 11.31 7.13 -0.12
C ARG A 55 12.49 7.74 -0.90
N ALA A 56 13.48 8.29 -0.21
CA ALA A 56 14.66 8.86 -0.84
C ALA A 56 15.50 7.82 -1.59
N GLU A 57 15.53 6.57 -1.11
CA GLU A 57 16.12 5.44 -1.82
C GLU A 57 15.36 5.11 -3.10
N LEU A 58 14.03 5.03 -3.04
CA LEU A 58 13.20 4.80 -4.21
C LEU A 58 13.36 5.91 -5.26
N ASP A 59 13.34 7.18 -4.85
CA ASP A 59 13.51 8.30 -5.77
C ASP A 59 14.86 8.22 -6.51
N ARG A 60 15.95 7.96 -5.77
CA ARG A 60 17.28 7.72 -6.37
C ARG A 60 17.26 6.52 -7.32
N PHE A 61 16.63 5.42 -6.92
CA PHE A 61 16.50 4.25 -7.76
C PHE A 61 15.76 4.59 -9.06
N LEU A 62 14.64 5.33 -9.00
CA LEU A 62 13.87 5.68 -10.18
C LEU A 62 14.61 6.65 -11.12
N ASP A 63 15.43 7.55 -10.57
CA ASP A 63 16.19 8.56 -11.33
C ASP A 63 17.53 8.07 -11.88
N GLU A 64 18.00 6.89 -11.46
CA GLU A 64 19.25 6.32 -11.98
C GLU A 64 19.10 5.90 -13.47
N PRO A 65 19.97 6.37 -14.38
CA PRO A 65 19.92 6.00 -15.80
C PRO A 65 20.19 4.52 -16.02
N ARG A 66 19.33 3.84 -16.81
CA ARG A 66 19.51 2.42 -17.15
C ARG A 66 19.49 2.16 -18.65
N SER A 67 20.20 1.11 -19.05
CA SER A 67 20.22 0.60 -20.43
C SER A 67 19.06 -0.36 -20.73
N ALA A 68 18.42 -0.91 -19.70
CA ALA A 68 17.29 -1.81 -19.79
C ALA A 68 16.19 -1.43 -18.78
N VAL A 69 14.97 -1.89 -19.05
CA VAL A 69 13.84 -1.74 -18.14
C VAL A 69 14.01 -2.72 -16.99
N VAL A 70 13.92 -2.21 -15.76
CA VAL A 70 13.99 -2.99 -14.52
C VAL A 70 12.70 -2.73 -13.73
N ALA A 71 12.14 -3.77 -13.10
CA ALA A 71 10.98 -3.63 -12.25
C ALA A 71 11.32 -2.75 -11.02
N PRO A 72 10.41 -1.89 -10.55
CA PRO A 72 10.64 -1.07 -9.37
C PRO A 72 10.36 -1.83 -8.06
N ASP A 73 10.85 -3.07 -7.95
CA ASP A 73 10.56 -4.04 -6.88
C ASP A 73 11.58 -4.05 -5.73
N LEU A 74 12.45 -3.04 -5.67
CA LEU A 74 13.54 -2.91 -4.69
C LEU A 74 13.05 -3.08 -3.24
N LEU A 75 11.84 -2.62 -2.94
CA LEU A 75 11.28 -2.61 -1.58
C LEU A 75 10.26 -3.73 -1.32
N ASP A 76 9.78 -4.43 -2.36
CA ASP A 76 8.67 -5.39 -2.24
C ASP A 76 8.99 -6.55 -1.28
N ARG A 77 10.25 -6.95 -1.24
CA ARG A 77 10.74 -8.07 -0.41
C ARG A 77 11.45 -7.62 0.86
N ARG A 78 11.58 -6.31 1.09
CA ARG A 78 12.23 -5.78 2.30
C ARG A 78 11.31 -6.06 3.49
N PRO A 79 11.80 -6.67 4.59
CA PRO A 79 11.00 -6.86 5.78
C PRO A 79 10.41 -5.54 6.29
N SER A 80 9.19 -5.60 6.82
CA SER A 80 8.59 -4.46 7.52
C SER A 80 9.33 -4.19 8.84
N ALA A 81 9.62 -2.93 9.11
CA ALA A 81 10.13 -2.44 10.39
C ALA A 81 8.98 -1.99 11.33
N MET A 82 7.80 -1.71 10.78
CA MET A 82 6.60 -1.44 11.59
C MET A 82 6.17 -2.70 12.34
N VAL A 83 5.64 -2.54 13.56
CA VAL A 83 5.07 -3.64 14.37
C VAL A 83 3.62 -3.31 14.69
N ALA A 84 2.74 -4.29 14.59
CA ALA A 84 1.33 -4.15 14.93
C ALA A 84 0.80 -5.45 15.57
N ASP A 85 0.14 -5.29 16.71
CA ASP A 85 -0.52 -6.39 17.42
C ASP A 85 -1.93 -6.68 16.86
N ASN A 86 -2.51 -5.69 16.16
CA ASN A 86 -3.85 -5.76 15.57
C ASN A 86 -3.77 -5.61 14.05
N VAL A 87 -4.81 -6.08 13.36
CA VAL A 87 -4.99 -5.77 11.93
C VAL A 87 -5.23 -4.27 11.80
N LEU A 88 -4.38 -3.58 11.03
CA LEU A 88 -4.56 -2.16 10.72
C LEU A 88 -5.08 -2.04 9.29
N ILE A 89 -6.29 -1.52 9.13
CA ILE A 89 -6.91 -1.25 7.83
C ILE A 89 -6.78 0.26 7.59
N SER A 90 -5.98 0.63 6.60
CA SER A 90 -5.67 2.03 6.27
C SER A 90 -6.25 2.38 4.90
N ARG A 91 -7.13 3.39 4.87
CA ARG A 91 -7.73 3.92 3.64
C ARG A 91 -6.99 5.19 3.23
N TYR A 92 -6.63 5.28 1.95
CA TYR A 92 -5.96 6.43 1.37
C TYR A 92 -6.84 7.04 0.29
N GLU A 93 -7.11 8.33 0.46
CA GLU A 93 -7.73 9.19 -0.54
C GLU A 93 -6.75 9.48 -1.67
N PRO A 94 -7.21 9.55 -2.95
CA PRO A 94 -6.36 9.98 -4.05
C PRO A 94 -5.90 11.42 -3.83
N PRO A 95 -4.58 11.71 -3.83
CA PRO A 95 -4.08 13.06 -3.65
C PRO A 95 -4.47 14.03 -4.78
N GLU A 96 -4.71 13.49 -5.98
CA GLU A 96 -5.11 14.24 -7.17
C GLU A 96 -6.24 13.53 -7.92
N GLU A 97 -7.02 14.29 -8.68
CA GLU A 97 -8.10 13.76 -9.52
C GLU A 97 -7.55 12.78 -10.58
N GLY A 98 -8.30 11.69 -10.83
CA GLY A 98 -7.92 10.66 -11.80
C GLY A 98 -6.99 9.57 -11.24
N TRP A 99 -6.55 9.71 -9.99
CA TRP A 99 -5.85 8.66 -9.27
C TRP A 99 -6.81 7.79 -8.45
N PRO A 100 -6.52 6.49 -8.26
CA PRO A 100 -7.42 5.58 -7.57
C PRO A 100 -7.34 5.70 -6.05
N TRP A 101 -8.30 5.12 -5.35
CA TRP A 101 -8.24 4.90 -3.91
C TRP A 101 -7.35 3.71 -3.58
N VAL A 102 -6.74 3.72 -2.41
CA VAL A 102 -5.89 2.61 -1.93
C VAL A 102 -6.37 2.16 -0.56
N LEU A 103 -6.46 0.84 -0.39
CA LEU A 103 -6.64 0.18 0.90
C LEU A 103 -5.38 -0.62 1.21
N VAL A 104 -4.77 -0.36 2.36
CA VAL A 104 -3.62 -1.13 2.84
C VAL A 104 -4.01 -1.80 4.14
N CYS A 105 -3.94 -3.13 4.19
CA CYS A 105 -4.10 -3.86 5.43
C CYS A 105 -2.74 -4.34 5.91
N ARG A 106 -2.37 -3.98 7.14
CA ARG A 106 -1.23 -4.55 7.84
C ARG A 106 -1.71 -5.68 8.74
N TRP A 107 -1.13 -6.87 8.56
CA TRP A 107 -1.49 -8.06 9.31
C TRP A 107 -0.49 -8.35 10.44
N PRO A 108 -0.95 -8.75 11.63
CA PRO A 108 -0.09 -9.22 12.71
C PRO A 108 0.69 -10.47 12.30
N GLU A 109 1.83 -10.73 12.96
CA GLU A 109 2.73 -11.85 12.62
C GLU A 109 2.04 -13.22 12.53
N PRO A 110 1.13 -13.62 13.45
CA PRO A 110 0.47 -14.92 13.34
C PRO A 110 -0.32 -15.10 12.05
N TYR A 111 -1.00 -14.05 11.58
CA TYR A 111 -1.78 -14.07 10.34
C TYR A 111 -0.89 -14.05 9.11
N SER A 112 0.13 -13.20 9.10
CA SER A 112 1.05 -13.09 7.96
C SER A 112 1.89 -14.34 7.75
N ARG A 113 2.18 -15.10 8.82
CA ARG A 113 2.80 -16.42 8.73
C ARG A 113 1.90 -17.43 8.02
N VAL A 114 0.62 -17.49 8.38
CA VAL A 114 -0.35 -18.40 7.73
C VAL A 114 -0.54 -18.05 6.26
N ALA A 115 -0.65 -16.76 5.92
CA ALA A 115 -0.77 -16.29 4.54
C ALA A 115 0.46 -16.68 3.70
N ARG A 116 1.67 -16.54 4.23
CA ARG A 116 2.92 -16.95 3.57
C ARG A 116 2.94 -18.44 3.18
N ASP A 117 2.34 -19.29 4.01
CA ASP A 117 2.27 -20.74 3.78
C ASP A 117 1.09 -21.14 2.88
N THR A 118 0.24 -20.17 2.48
CA THR A 118 -0.94 -20.38 1.64
C THR A 118 -0.65 -19.99 0.18
N PRO A 119 -0.68 -20.93 -0.78
CA PRO A 119 -0.45 -20.62 -2.19
C PRO A 119 -1.44 -19.57 -2.73
N GLY A 120 -0.93 -18.56 -3.42
CA GLY A 120 -1.76 -17.50 -4.02
C GLY A 120 -2.09 -16.33 -3.08
N CYS A 121 -1.59 -16.34 -1.83
CA CYS A 121 -1.72 -15.23 -0.90
C CYS A 121 -0.44 -14.37 -0.91
N ASP A 122 -0.30 -13.54 -1.93
CA ASP A 122 0.88 -12.67 -2.08
C ASP A 122 0.78 -11.46 -1.15
N MET A 123 1.73 -11.34 -0.22
CA MET A 123 1.83 -10.21 0.70
C MET A 123 3.05 -9.36 0.40
N ALA A 124 2.85 -8.06 0.21
CA ALA A 124 3.93 -7.10 0.15
C ALA A 124 4.66 -7.07 1.50
N ARG A 125 6.00 -7.12 1.45
CA ARG A 125 6.89 -7.13 2.62
C ARG A 125 6.57 -8.24 3.64
N GLY A 126 5.83 -9.27 3.21
CA GLY A 126 5.43 -10.42 4.02
C GLY A 126 4.42 -10.12 5.13
N CYS A 127 3.78 -8.94 5.15
CA CYS A 127 2.74 -8.62 6.15
C CYS A 127 1.70 -7.59 5.70
N TYR A 128 1.78 -7.10 4.46
CA TYR A 128 0.79 -6.17 3.92
C TYR A 128 0.02 -6.79 2.77
N THR A 129 -1.29 -6.52 2.73
CA THR A 129 -2.09 -6.64 1.51
C THR A 129 -2.50 -5.25 1.04
N MET A 130 -2.61 -5.08 -0.27
CA MET A 130 -2.96 -3.81 -0.89
C MET A 130 -3.99 -4.02 -1.97
N GLU A 131 -5.00 -3.16 -1.97
CA GLU A 131 -6.04 -3.14 -2.97
C GLU A 131 -6.26 -1.72 -3.47
N VAL A 132 -6.60 -1.60 -4.74
CA VAL A 132 -6.73 -0.30 -5.44
C VAL A 132 -8.09 -0.27 -6.12
N PHE A 133 -8.80 0.83 -5.93
CA PHE A 133 -10.20 0.98 -6.34
C PHE A 133 -10.41 2.26 -7.12
N GLU A 134 -11.26 2.23 -8.15
CA GLU A 134 -11.59 3.42 -8.92
C GLU A 134 -12.56 4.35 -8.16
N HIS A 135 -13.46 3.77 -7.36
CA HIS A 135 -14.52 4.52 -6.69
C HIS A 135 -14.47 4.43 -5.17
N PRO A 136 -14.85 5.52 -4.46
CA PRO A 136 -14.88 5.54 -3.00
C PRO A 136 -15.84 4.52 -2.39
N GLY A 137 -16.93 4.20 -3.07
CA GLY A 137 -17.92 3.22 -2.62
C GLY A 137 -17.35 1.81 -2.58
N ASP A 138 -16.55 1.43 -3.58
CA ASP A 138 -15.94 0.10 -3.63
C ASP A 138 -14.99 -0.15 -2.45
N VAL A 139 -14.26 0.89 -2.02
CA VAL A 139 -13.39 0.83 -0.84
C VAL A 139 -14.19 0.61 0.43
N GLU A 140 -15.34 1.27 0.55
CA GLU A 140 -16.23 1.17 1.71
C GLU A 140 -16.87 -0.22 1.77
N ASP A 141 -17.45 -0.68 0.66
CA ASP A 141 -18.06 -2.00 0.53
C ASP A 141 -17.03 -3.11 0.83
N HIS A 142 -15.81 -2.98 0.28
CA HIS A 142 -14.73 -3.92 0.56
C HIS A 142 -14.31 -3.89 2.04
N SER A 143 -14.20 -2.71 2.64
CA SER A 143 -13.84 -2.58 4.06
C SER A 143 -14.90 -3.25 4.96
N ILE A 144 -16.18 -3.08 4.65
CA ILE A 144 -17.29 -3.74 5.36
C ILE A 144 -17.17 -5.26 5.20
N ALA A 145 -17.02 -5.75 3.97
CA ALA A 145 -16.90 -7.18 3.71
C ALA A 145 -15.70 -7.81 4.45
N LEU A 146 -14.56 -7.12 4.47
CA LEU A 146 -13.38 -7.56 5.21
C LEU A 146 -13.65 -7.65 6.72
N LEU A 147 -14.32 -6.65 7.30
CA LEU A 147 -14.70 -6.66 8.72
C LEU A 147 -15.69 -7.79 9.03
N GLU A 148 -16.67 -8.03 8.16
CA GLU A 148 -17.61 -9.16 8.30
C GLU A 148 -16.90 -10.51 8.26
N GLN A 149 -15.96 -10.69 7.33
CA GLN A 149 -15.14 -11.90 7.24
C GLN A 149 -14.31 -12.11 8.52
N LEU A 150 -13.66 -11.07 9.02
CA LEU A 150 -12.92 -11.16 10.28
C LEU A 150 -13.85 -11.50 11.46
N GLY A 151 -15.08 -10.98 11.46
CA GLY A 151 -16.09 -11.23 12.49
C GLY A 151 -16.64 -12.65 12.46
N ALA A 152 -16.65 -13.30 11.30
CA ALA A 152 -17.03 -14.70 11.19
C ALA A 152 -16.01 -15.65 11.86
N HIS A 153 -14.77 -15.18 12.08
CA HIS A 153 -13.69 -15.99 12.65
C HIS A 153 -13.40 -15.71 14.14
N GLY A 154 -14.09 -14.75 14.77
CA GLY A 154 -13.93 -14.46 16.19
C GLY A 154 -14.64 -13.20 16.66
N GLU A 155 -14.50 -12.88 17.94
CA GLU A 155 -15.01 -11.63 18.51
C GLU A 155 -14.14 -10.45 18.04
N LEU A 156 -14.78 -9.46 17.40
CA LEU A 156 -14.09 -8.27 16.91
C LEU A 156 -14.28 -7.08 17.85
N SER A 157 -13.16 -6.46 18.21
CA SER A 157 -13.13 -5.12 18.76
C SER A 157 -12.62 -4.16 17.68
N ILE A 158 -13.50 -3.32 17.16
CA ILE A 158 -13.17 -2.36 16.09
C ILE A 158 -13.00 -0.98 16.71
N ARG A 159 -11.85 -0.36 16.47
CA ARG A 159 -11.59 1.02 16.82
C ARG A 159 -11.29 1.83 15.57
N MET A 160 -12.22 2.69 15.18
CA MET A 160 -11.99 3.65 14.10
C MET A 160 -11.10 4.78 14.58
N LEU A 161 -10.07 5.08 13.82
CA LEU A 161 -9.14 6.18 14.06
C LEU A 161 -9.26 7.16 12.91
N THR A 162 -9.69 8.38 13.22
CA THR A 162 -9.68 9.53 12.32
C THR A 162 -8.66 10.56 12.83
N PRO A 163 -8.13 11.44 11.96
CA PRO A 163 -7.26 12.53 12.40
C PRO A 163 -7.87 13.36 13.56
N GLN A 164 -9.19 13.56 13.51
CA GLN A 164 -9.94 14.26 14.55
C GLN A 164 -9.97 13.50 15.89
N SER A 165 -10.10 12.17 15.86
CA SER A 165 -10.11 11.32 17.06
C SER A 165 -8.74 11.26 17.78
N LEU A 166 -7.66 11.49 17.05
CA LEU A 166 -6.29 11.54 17.59
C LEU A 166 -5.94 12.92 18.17
N SER A 167 -6.68 13.97 17.79
CA SER A 167 -6.46 15.35 18.23
C SER A 167 -6.94 15.63 19.66
N THR A 168 -7.78 14.77 20.24
CA THR A 168 -8.44 15.03 21.54
C THR A 168 -7.55 14.76 22.77
N PHE A 169 -6.34 14.24 22.59
CA PHE A 169 -5.37 14.00 23.68
C PHE A 169 -4.31 15.11 23.82
N GLY A 170 -4.69 16.36 23.53
CA GLY A 170 -3.90 17.54 23.86
C GLY A 170 -4.42 18.22 25.12
N THR A 171 -4.13 17.68 26.31
CA THR A 171 -4.25 18.44 27.55
C THR A 171 -3.02 19.33 27.72
N ALA A 172 -3.21 20.64 27.62
CA ALA A 172 -2.39 21.63 28.30
C ALA A 172 -3.06 22.03 29.62
#